data_AF-A0AA42R4I9-F1
#
_entry.id   AF-A0AA42R4I9-F1
#
_cell.length_a   1.000
_cell.length_b   1.000
_cell.length_c   1.000
_cell.angle_alpha   90.00
_cell.angle_beta   90.00
_cell.angle_gamma   90.00
#
_symmetry.space_group_name_H-M   'P 1'
#
loop_
_entity.id
_entity.type
_entity.pdbx_description
1 polymer ?
#
loop_
_entity_poly.entity_id
_entity_poly.type
_entity_poly.pdbx_seq_one_letter_code
_entity_poly.pdbx_strand_id
1 'polypeptide(L)'
;MIKALYRRLNHCNDLAVRISKANTAQLQQLKAELAELIGTPTGCYTMGIPAVLSTLGVIVSFGIPQLWLGYKVSAALGQPEESVFIWVVLIALLFSGINGMTMFLIGKGLMRAVQVHLTLAVMSLVLTSVYLLTALSGASVPGVSLIAALISIFMLLLSGYCIHSISFYKMLLFTLHNRAWRKLLHQTRKT
;
A
#
# COMPACT_ATOMS: atom_id res chain seq x y z
N MET A 1 0.49 16.18 -9.68
CA MET A 1 -0.07 15.23 -8.68
C MET A 1 1.03 14.54 -7.86
N ILE A 2 2.03 13.91 -8.49
CA ILE A 2 3.15 13.23 -7.78
C ILE A 2 3.91 14.15 -6.81
N LYS A 3 4.22 15.40 -7.20
CA LYS A 3 4.89 16.38 -6.32
C LYS A 3 4.11 16.67 -5.02
N ALA A 4 2.78 16.57 -5.04
CA ALA A 4 1.96 16.79 -3.84
C ALA A 4 2.01 15.57 -2.91
N LEU A 5 1.94 14.36 -3.47
CA LEU A 5 2.13 13.11 -2.72
C LEU A 5 3.50 13.07 -2.06
N TYR A 6 4.57 13.37 -2.79
CA TYR A 6 5.93 13.38 -2.26
C TYR A 6 6.09 14.36 -1.10
N ARG A 7 5.57 15.59 -1.24
CA ARG A 7 5.55 16.58 -0.15
C ARG A 7 4.83 16.06 1.10
N ARG A 8 3.66 15.45 0.93
CA ARG A 8 2.89 14.84 2.04
C ARG A 8 3.64 13.70 2.72
N LEU A 9 4.27 12.82 1.95
CA LEU A 9 5.06 11.71 2.47
C LEU A 9 6.30 12.18 3.22
N ASN A 10 7.01 13.19 2.68
CA ASN A 10 8.15 13.80 3.36
C ASN A 10 7.75 14.46 4.66
N HIS A 11 6.61 15.16 4.68
CA HIS A 11 6.08 15.74 5.91
C HIS A 11 5.78 14.66 6.96
N CYS A 12 5.11 13.56 6.58
CA CYS A 12 4.87 12.43 7.49
C CYS A 12 6.18 11.79 7.97
N ASN A 13 7.21 11.68 7.12
CA ASN A 13 8.53 11.18 7.50
C ASN A 13 9.22 12.08 8.52
N ASP A 14 9.21 13.39 8.31
CA ASP A 14 9.78 14.36 9.24
C ASP A 14 9.09 14.27 10.62
N LEU A 15 7.75 14.27 10.62
CA LEU A 15 6.95 14.07 11.83
C LEU A 15 7.29 12.76 12.54
N ALA A 16 7.46 11.65 11.80
CA ALA A 16 7.84 10.36 12.37
C ALA A 16 9.24 10.41 13.04
N VAL A 17 10.19 11.13 12.46
CA VAL A 17 11.52 11.36 13.04
C VAL A 17 11.42 12.24 14.29
N ARG A 18 10.66 13.34 14.25
CA ARG A 18 10.39 14.19 15.42
C ARG A 18 9.78 13.38 16.57
N ILE A 19 8.73 12.58 16.31
CA ILE A 19 8.12 11.68 17.32
C ILE A 19 9.16 10.76 17.93
N SER A 20 10.07 10.20 17.13
CA SER A 20 11.07 9.24 17.61
C SER A 20 12.06 9.87 18.61
N LYS A 21 12.42 11.14 18.43
CA LYS A 21 13.39 11.87 19.26
C LYS A 21 12.77 12.70 20.39
N ALA A 22 11.47 12.97 20.32
CA ALA A 22 10.78 13.85 21.25
C ALA A 22 10.75 13.35 22.72
N ASN A 23 10.84 14.30 23.64
CA ASN A 23 10.54 14.14 25.07
C ASN A 23 9.03 14.34 25.36
N THR A 24 8.61 14.20 26.62
CA THR A 24 7.21 14.27 27.04
C THR A 24 6.52 15.57 26.62
N ALA A 25 7.13 16.73 26.85
CA ALA A 25 6.56 18.04 26.50
C ALA A 25 6.46 18.22 24.97
N GLN A 26 7.50 17.84 24.24
CA GLN A 26 7.52 17.89 22.78
C GLN A 26 6.47 16.94 22.17
N LEU A 27 6.24 15.77 22.77
CA LEU A 27 5.19 14.84 22.32
C LEU A 27 3.78 15.41 22.52
N GLN A 28 3.53 16.15 23.60
CA GLN A 28 2.25 16.83 23.81
C GLN A 28 2.01 17.92 22.76
N GLN A 29 3.03 18.74 22.47
CA GLN A 29 2.95 19.76 21.42
C GLN A 29 2.71 19.12 20.05
N LEU A 30 3.47 18.07 19.71
CA LEU A 30 3.35 17.36 18.44
C LEU A 30 1.99 16.66 18.29
N LYS A 31 1.42 16.16 19.38
CA LYS A 31 0.06 15.61 19.39
C LYS A 31 -0.97 16.69 19.02
N ALA A 32 -0.84 17.89 19.57
CA ALA A 32 -1.74 19.01 19.29
C ALA A 32 -1.61 19.46 17.82
N GLU A 33 -0.38 19.62 17.33
CA GLU A 33 -0.07 19.91 15.92
C GLU A 33 -0.71 18.87 14.98
N LEU A 34 -0.56 17.58 15.28
CA LEU A 34 -1.18 16.51 14.49
C LEU A 34 -2.70 16.54 14.55
N ALA A 35 -3.30 16.86 15.70
CA ALA A 35 -4.75 16.97 15.82
C ALA A 35 -5.32 18.10 14.97
N GLU A 36 -4.64 19.24 14.93
CA GLU A 36 -5.00 20.38 14.08
C GLU A 36 -4.92 20.02 12.59
N LEU A 37 -3.84 19.35 12.17
CA LEU A 37 -3.66 18.90 10.78
C LEU A 37 -4.68 17.84 10.33
N ILE A 38 -5.11 16.97 11.24
CA ILE A 38 -6.19 16.00 10.98
C ILE A 38 -7.52 16.76 10.77
N GLY A 39 -7.75 17.81 11.55
CA GLY A 39 -8.97 18.60 11.55
C GLY A 39 -10.13 17.86 12.20
N THR A 40 -11.37 18.14 11.77
CA THR A 40 -12.53 17.41 12.26
C THR A 40 -12.42 15.93 11.91
N PRO A 41 -12.60 15.02 12.89
CA PRO A 41 -12.52 13.60 12.63
C PRO A 41 -13.71 13.19 11.74
N THR A 42 -13.46 13.01 10.44
CA THR A 42 -14.26 12.07 9.65
C THR A 42 -14.09 10.73 10.36
N GLY A 43 -15.17 10.20 10.96
CA GLY A 43 -15.11 9.22 12.06
C GLY A 43 -14.09 8.09 11.89
N CYS A 44 -13.62 7.53 13.01
CA CYS A 44 -12.54 6.53 13.10
C CYS A 44 -12.59 5.41 12.03
N TYR A 45 -13.79 4.97 11.64
CA TYR A 45 -14.02 3.98 10.57
C TYR A 45 -13.66 4.46 9.16
N THR A 46 -13.84 5.74 8.85
CA THR A 46 -13.58 6.30 7.51
C THR A 46 -12.09 6.51 7.23
N MET A 47 -11.26 6.60 8.28
CA MET A 47 -9.83 6.86 8.11
C MET A 47 -9.06 5.66 7.55
N GLY A 48 -9.46 4.42 7.84
CA GLY A 48 -8.80 3.22 7.29
C GLY A 48 -9.19 2.90 5.83
N ILE A 49 -10.34 3.40 5.37
CA ILE A 49 -10.92 3.06 4.05
C ILE A 49 -9.94 3.31 2.89
N PRO A 50 -9.25 4.46 2.78
CA PRO A 50 -8.33 4.69 1.67
C PRO A 50 -7.20 3.66 1.60
N ALA A 51 -6.65 3.23 2.74
CA ALA A 51 -5.59 2.22 2.75
C ALA A 51 -6.11 0.83 2.39
N VAL A 52 -7.28 0.45 2.92
CA VAL A 52 -7.91 -0.84 2.60
C VAL A 52 -8.23 -0.91 1.10
N LEU A 53 -8.90 0.11 0.55
CA LEU A 53 -9.22 0.16 -0.88
C LEU A 53 -7.96 0.16 -1.75
N SER A 54 -6.93 0.91 -1.34
CA SER A 54 -5.66 0.89 -2.05
C SER A 54 -5.01 -0.49 -2.03
N THR A 55 -5.02 -1.18 -0.89
CA THR A 55 -4.45 -2.52 -0.75
C THR A 55 -5.19 -3.55 -1.56
N LEU A 56 -6.52 -3.53 -1.53
CA LEU A 56 -7.35 -4.40 -2.38
C LEU A 56 -7.06 -4.14 -3.86
N GLY A 57 -6.96 -2.87 -4.27
CA GLY A 57 -6.60 -2.53 -5.64
C GLY A 57 -5.22 -3.06 -6.04
N VAL A 58 -4.22 -2.99 -5.15
CA VAL A 58 -2.86 -3.55 -5.38
C VAL A 58 -2.89 -5.08 -5.48
N ILE A 59 -3.61 -5.76 -4.58
CA ILE A 59 -3.72 -7.22 -4.57
C ILE A 59 -4.41 -7.74 -5.83
N VAL A 60 -5.55 -7.16 -6.20
CA VAL A 60 -6.30 -7.60 -7.38
C VAL A 60 -5.54 -7.28 -8.67
N SER A 61 -4.96 -6.09 -8.78
CA SER A 61 -4.17 -5.71 -9.97
C SER A 61 -2.89 -6.53 -10.11
N PHE A 62 -2.28 -6.96 -9.00
CA PHE A 62 -1.15 -7.89 -9.07
C PHE A 62 -1.60 -9.29 -9.41
N GLY A 63 -2.68 -9.77 -8.79
CA GLY A 63 -3.15 -11.15 -8.85
C GLY A 63 -3.62 -11.57 -10.24
N ILE A 64 -4.31 -10.69 -10.96
CA ILE A 64 -4.86 -11.01 -12.29
C ILE A 64 -3.75 -11.41 -13.28
N PRO A 65 -2.67 -10.61 -13.47
CA PRO A 65 -1.57 -10.99 -14.34
C PRO A 65 -0.75 -12.22 -13.88
N GLN A 66 -0.89 -12.70 -12.64
CA GLN A 66 -0.04 -13.79 -12.12
C GLN A 66 -0.18 -15.07 -12.91
N LEU A 67 -1.38 -15.39 -13.41
CA LEU A 67 -1.60 -16.61 -14.17
C LEU A 67 -0.79 -16.60 -15.47
N TRP A 68 -0.86 -15.50 -16.21
CA TRP A 68 -0.05 -15.27 -17.41
C TRP A 68 1.45 -15.33 -17.10
N LEU A 69 1.89 -14.68 -16.03
CA LEU A 69 3.29 -14.70 -15.61
C LEU A 69 3.73 -16.11 -15.23
N GLY A 70 2.88 -16.88 -14.56
CA GLY A 70 3.13 -18.26 -14.17
C GLY A 70 3.38 -19.17 -15.37
N TYR A 71 2.56 -19.07 -16.43
CA TYR A 71 2.81 -19.81 -17.68
C TYR A 71 4.16 -19.43 -18.30
N LYS A 72 4.52 -18.14 -18.32
CA LYS A 72 5.82 -17.67 -18.84
C LYS A 72 7.00 -18.23 -18.04
N VAL A 73 6.90 -18.22 -16.71
CA VAL A 73 7.96 -18.73 -15.81
C VAL A 73 8.08 -20.25 -15.92
N SER A 74 6.98 -21.00 -15.91
CA SER A 74 7.03 -22.46 -16.06
C SER A 74 7.63 -22.88 -17.39
N ALA A 75 7.25 -22.22 -18.50
CA ALA A 75 7.84 -22.48 -19.81
C ALA A 75 9.36 -22.19 -19.82
N ALA A 76 9.80 -21.10 -19.20
CA ALA A 76 11.22 -20.76 -19.10
C ALA A 76 12.03 -21.75 -18.24
N LEU A 77 11.40 -22.38 -17.26
CA LEU A 77 12.03 -23.36 -16.36
C LEU A 77 11.87 -24.82 -16.83
N GLY A 78 11.22 -25.06 -17.98
CA GLY A 78 10.90 -26.41 -18.45
C GLY A 78 9.99 -27.19 -17.50
N GLN A 79 9.20 -26.49 -16.69
CA GLN A 79 8.27 -27.07 -15.73
C GLN A 79 6.93 -27.39 -16.41
N PRO A 80 6.23 -28.44 -15.96
CA PRO A 80 4.95 -28.79 -16.55
C PRO A 80 3.85 -27.79 -16.16
N GLU A 81 2.84 -27.65 -17.01
CA GLU A 81 1.82 -26.61 -16.89
C GLU A 81 0.97 -26.76 -15.62
N GLU A 82 0.76 -27.97 -15.12
CA GLU A 82 0.06 -28.23 -13.87
C GLU A 82 0.72 -27.56 -12.64
N SER A 83 2.03 -27.27 -12.73
CA SER A 83 2.76 -26.60 -11.64
C SER A 83 2.50 -25.10 -11.58
N VAL A 84 1.95 -24.49 -12.65
CA VAL A 84 1.66 -23.05 -12.73
C VAL A 84 0.74 -22.61 -11.59
N PHE A 85 -0.33 -23.38 -11.33
CA PHE A 85 -1.30 -23.02 -10.30
C PHE A 85 -0.70 -23.01 -8.90
N ILE A 86 0.16 -24.00 -8.58
CA ILE A 86 0.87 -24.09 -7.30
C ILE A 86 1.71 -22.82 -7.08
N TRP A 87 2.49 -22.43 -8.09
CA TRP A 87 3.29 -21.20 -8.04
C TRP A 87 2.45 -19.95 -7.88
N VAL A 88 1.38 -19.80 -8.65
CA VAL A 88 0.48 -18.65 -8.58
C VAL A 88 -0.11 -18.51 -7.17
N VAL A 89 -0.59 -19.62 -6.58
CA VAL A 89 -1.15 -19.62 -5.23
C VAL A 89 -0.09 -19.22 -4.19
N LEU A 90 1.12 -19.79 -4.25
CA LEU A 90 2.19 -19.45 -3.31
C LEU A 90 2.60 -17.97 -3.38
N ILE A 91 2.74 -17.43 -4.59
CA ILE A 91 3.09 -16.02 -4.79
C ILE A 91 1.92 -15.12 -4.35
N ALA A 92 0.67 -15.48 -4.64
CA ALA A 92 -0.50 -14.74 -4.18
C ALA A 92 -0.60 -14.69 -2.65
N LEU A 93 -0.37 -15.81 -1.96
CA LEU A 93 -0.35 -15.89 -0.51
C LEU A 93 0.78 -15.04 0.09
N LEU A 94 1.98 -15.12 -0.48
CA LEU A 94 3.11 -14.30 -0.06
C LEU A 94 2.81 -12.81 -0.23
N PHE A 95 2.33 -12.41 -1.42
CA PHE A 95 2.01 -11.02 -1.74
C PHE A 95 0.90 -10.48 -0.84
N SER A 96 -0.15 -11.26 -0.61
CA SER A 96 -1.23 -10.92 0.32
C SER A 96 -0.74 -10.80 1.76
N GLY A 97 0.11 -11.73 2.21
CA GLY A 97 0.73 -11.70 3.54
C GLY A 97 1.59 -10.45 3.77
N ILE A 98 2.41 -10.08 2.78
CA ILE A 98 3.21 -8.84 2.82
C ILE A 98 2.28 -7.61 2.88
N ASN A 99 1.25 -7.55 2.06
CA ASN A 99 0.27 -6.45 2.08
C ASN A 99 -0.44 -6.35 3.44
N GLY A 100 -0.89 -7.48 4.01
CA GLY A 100 -1.53 -7.54 5.32
C GLY A 100 -0.62 -7.05 6.44
N MET A 101 0.62 -7.55 6.48
CA MET A 101 1.63 -7.08 7.45
C MET A 101 1.93 -5.58 7.27
N THR A 102 2.02 -5.13 6.02
CA THR A 102 2.25 -3.73 5.70
C THR A 102 1.13 -2.84 6.23
N MET A 103 -0.14 -3.22 6.03
CA MET A 103 -1.28 -2.46 6.56
C MET A 103 -1.29 -2.40 8.09
N PHE A 104 -0.97 -3.50 8.75
CA PHE A 104 -0.84 -3.53 10.21
C PHE A 104 0.25 -2.56 10.71
N LEU A 105 1.41 -2.54 10.06
CA LEU A 105 2.51 -1.64 10.41
C LEU A 105 2.23 -0.17 10.08
N ILE A 106 1.49 0.11 9.00
CA ILE A 106 0.95 1.45 8.71
C ILE A 106 0.02 1.89 9.83
N GLY A 107 -0.89 1.02 10.30
CA GLY A 107 -1.74 1.31 11.46
C GLY A 107 -0.95 1.65 12.73
N LYS A 108 0.27 1.13 12.87
CA LYS A 108 1.21 1.48 13.96
C LYS A 108 1.98 2.78 13.74
N GLY A 109 1.81 3.46 12.60
CA GLY A 109 2.49 4.72 12.26
C GLY A 109 3.95 4.51 11.82
N LEU A 110 4.26 3.37 11.19
CA LEU A 110 5.59 3.09 10.64
C LEU A 110 5.68 3.55 9.18
N MET A 111 6.44 4.61 8.93
CA MET A 111 6.57 5.17 7.57
C MET A 111 7.29 4.24 6.58
N ARG A 112 8.17 3.35 7.06
CA ARG A 112 8.77 2.30 6.21
C ARG A 112 7.72 1.38 5.62
N ALA A 113 6.64 1.09 6.34
CA ALA A 113 5.55 0.27 5.81
C ALA A 113 4.79 1.00 4.69
N VAL A 114 4.63 2.33 4.79
CA VAL A 114 4.07 3.13 3.69
C VAL A 114 4.94 3.04 2.44
N GLN A 115 6.28 3.04 2.59
CA GLN A 115 7.20 2.84 1.47
C GLN A 115 7.09 1.44 0.84
N VAL A 116 6.93 0.40 1.66
CA VAL A 116 6.67 -0.97 1.16
C VAL A 116 5.37 -1.01 0.36
N HIS A 117 4.29 -0.42 0.87
CA HIS A 117 3.01 -0.34 0.14
C HIS A 117 3.14 0.35 -1.22
N LEU A 118 3.85 1.49 -1.26
CA LEU A 118 4.14 2.21 -2.51
C LEU A 118 4.98 1.36 -3.47
N THR A 119 5.95 0.60 -2.97
CA THR A 119 6.79 -0.29 -3.77
C THR A 119 5.95 -1.42 -4.38
N LEU A 120 5.08 -2.04 -3.58
CA LEU A 120 4.13 -3.06 -4.06
C LEU A 120 3.22 -2.49 -5.14
N ALA A 121 2.69 -1.27 -4.96
CA ALA A 121 1.86 -0.62 -5.96
C ALA A 121 2.62 -0.34 -7.27
N VAL A 122 3.90 0.07 -7.21
CA VAL A 122 4.75 0.26 -8.40
C VAL A 122 5.02 -1.07 -9.10
N MET A 123 5.29 -2.15 -8.36
CA MET A 123 5.45 -3.48 -8.94
C MET A 123 4.17 -3.95 -9.64
N SER A 124 3.00 -3.75 -9.01
CA SER A 124 1.71 -4.04 -9.64
C SER A 124 1.46 -3.19 -10.89
N LEU A 125 1.90 -1.93 -10.89
CA LEU A 125 1.83 -1.06 -12.07
C LEU A 125 2.65 -1.62 -13.23
N VAL A 126 3.92 -1.93 -12.99
CA VAL A 126 4.79 -2.48 -14.03
C VAL A 126 4.21 -3.77 -14.60
N LEU A 127 3.83 -4.71 -13.73
CA LEU A 127 3.27 -6.00 -14.15
C LEU A 127 1.97 -5.82 -14.94
N THR A 128 1.04 -4.99 -14.45
CA THR A 128 -0.24 -4.74 -15.12
C THR A 128 -0.05 -4.04 -16.46
N SER A 129 0.90 -3.11 -16.56
CA SER A 129 1.21 -2.44 -17.83
C SER A 129 1.72 -3.43 -18.89
N VAL A 130 2.66 -4.32 -18.53
CA VAL A 130 3.16 -5.35 -19.46
C VAL A 130 2.04 -6.33 -19.85
N TYR A 131 1.21 -6.71 -18.88
CA TYR A 131 0.06 -7.58 -19.14
C TYR A 131 -0.95 -6.94 -20.10
N LEU A 132 -1.26 -5.65 -19.92
CA LEU A 132 -2.12 -4.90 -20.84
C LEU A 132 -1.53 -4.83 -22.25
N LEU A 133 -0.24 -4.52 -22.39
CA LEU A 133 0.42 -4.50 -23.70
C LEU A 133 0.36 -5.86 -24.40
N THR A 134 0.52 -6.94 -23.63
CA THR A 134 0.38 -8.30 -24.14
C THR A 134 -1.05 -8.57 -24.61
N ALA A 135 -2.06 -8.17 -23.83
CA ALA A 135 -3.46 -8.32 -24.20
C ALA A 135 -3.85 -7.51 -25.45
N LEU A 136 -3.29 -6.30 -25.60
CA LEU A 136 -3.52 -5.43 -26.76
C LEU A 136 -2.82 -5.92 -28.03
N SER A 137 -1.77 -6.75 -27.91
CA SER A 137 -1.06 -7.31 -29.07
C SER A 137 -1.91 -8.26 -29.92
N GLY A 138 -3.03 -8.76 -29.37
CA GLY A 138 -3.87 -9.77 -30.03
C GLY A 138 -3.24 -11.16 -30.09
N ALA A 139 -2.06 -11.37 -29.50
CA ALA A 139 -1.40 -12.66 -29.46
C ALA A 139 -2.20 -13.66 -28.59
N SER A 140 -2.41 -14.86 -29.12
CA SER A 140 -3.00 -15.98 -28.36
C SER A 140 -1.97 -16.53 -27.37
N VAL A 141 -1.93 -15.92 -26.18
CA VAL A 141 -1.01 -16.29 -25.09
C VAL A 141 -1.82 -16.87 -23.94
N PRO A 142 -1.44 -18.04 -23.38
CA PRO A 142 -2.11 -18.62 -22.22
C PRO A 142 -2.22 -17.65 -21.04
N GLY A 143 -3.41 -17.59 -20.44
CA GLY A 143 -3.67 -16.74 -19.28
C GLY A 143 -3.86 -15.24 -19.59
N VAL A 144 -3.88 -14.83 -20.85
CA VAL A 144 -4.11 -13.43 -21.26
C VAL A 144 -5.57 -13.19 -21.63
N SER A 145 -6.16 -12.13 -21.07
CA SER A 145 -7.50 -11.65 -21.41
C SER A 145 -7.54 -10.13 -21.36
N LEU A 146 -8.08 -9.50 -22.41
CA LEU A 146 -8.24 -8.05 -22.47
C LEU A 146 -9.17 -7.53 -21.36
N ILE A 147 -10.28 -8.23 -21.10
CA ILE A 147 -11.22 -7.87 -20.01
C ILE A 147 -10.49 -7.91 -18.66
N ALA A 148 -9.72 -8.97 -18.41
CA ALA A 148 -8.95 -9.10 -17.19
C ALA A 148 -7.89 -7.99 -17.06
N ALA A 149 -7.22 -7.62 -18.16
CA ALA A 149 -6.26 -6.53 -18.18
C ALA A 149 -6.89 -5.18 -17.85
N LEU A 150 -8.08 -4.90 -18.40
CA LEU A 150 -8.85 -3.68 -18.10
C LEU A 150 -9.28 -3.63 -16.63
N ILE A 151 -9.75 -4.75 -16.06
CA ILE A 151 -10.09 -4.84 -14.63
C ILE A 151 -8.85 -4.57 -13.77
N SER A 152 -7.71 -5.16 -14.13
CA SER A 152 -6.44 -4.96 -13.43
C SER A 152 -6.00 -3.50 -13.43
N ILE A 153 -6.09 -2.82 -14.57
CA ILE A 153 -5.81 -1.38 -14.69
C ILE A 153 -6.78 -0.55 -13.85
N PHE A 154 -8.08 -0.85 -13.91
CA PHE A 154 -9.08 -0.14 -13.13
C PHE A 154 -8.78 -0.23 -11.62
N MET A 155 -8.47 -1.42 -11.12
CA MET A 155 -8.12 -1.64 -9.70
C MET A 155 -6.83 -0.90 -9.31
N LEU A 156 -5.85 -0.86 -10.20
CA LEU A 156 -4.62 -0.11 -10.00
C LEU A 156 -4.87 1.41 -9.97
N LEU A 157 -5.71 1.93 -10.87
CA LEU A 157 -6.10 3.35 -10.88
C LEU A 157 -6.86 3.74 -9.61
N LEU A 158 -7.78 2.88 -9.14
CA LEU A 158 -8.47 3.06 -7.87
C LEU A 158 -7.46 3.15 -6.72
N SER A 159 -6.48 2.24 -6.69
CA SER A 159 -5.43 2.28 -5.67
C SER A 159 -4.59 3.55 -5.74
N GLY A 160 -4.16 3.94 -6.94
CA GLY A 160 -3.43 5.18 -7.19
C GLY A 160 -4.23 6.40 -6.72
N TYR A 161 -5.53 6.45 -7.00
CA TYR A 161 -6.42 7.51 -6.53
C TYR A 161 -6.48 7.56 -4.99
N CYS A 162 -6.64 6.42 -4.34
CA CYS A 162 -6.63 6.33 -2.88
C CYS A 162 -5.30 6.85 -2.29
N ILE A 163 -4.15 6.43 -2.81
CA ILE A 163 -2.82 6.88 -2.34
C ILE A 163 -2.65 8.39 -2.48
N HIS A 164 -3.13 8.98 -3.57
CA HIS A 164 -3.01 10.43 -3.82
C HIS A 164 -4.04 11.28 -3.06
N SER A 165 -5.07 10.65 -2.51
CA SER A 165 -6.16 11.34 -1.81
C SER A 165 -5.69 12.08 -0.56
N ILE A 166 -6.41 13.15 -0.20
CA ILE A 166 -6.21 13.84 1.08
C ILE A 166 -6.56 12.90 2.24
N SER A 167 -7.55 12.03 2.06
CA SER A 167 -7.98 11.07 3.08
C SER A 167 -6.87 10.10 3.48
N PHE A 168 -6.09 9.59 2.51
CA PHE A 168 -4.93 8.74 2.80
C PHE A 168 -3.86 9.50 3.59
N TYR A 169 -3.60 10.76 3.24
CA TYR A 169 -2.69 11.61 4.00
C TYR A 169 -3.17 11.85 5.45
N LYS A 170 -4.45 12.20 5.64
CA LYS A 170 -5.04 12.37 6.97
C LYS A 170 -5.00 11.09 7.80
N MET A 171 -5.21 9.93 7.17
CA MET A 171 -5.02 8.64 7.82
C MET A 171 -3.58 8.46 8.32
N LEU A 172 -2.57 8.80 7.51
CA LEU A 172 -1.18 8.72 7.96
C LEU A 172 -0.92 9.62 9.17
N LEU A 173 -1.40 10.87 9.14
CA LEU A 173 -1.31 11.78 10.28
C LEU A 173 -1.96 11.19 11.55
N PHE A 174 -3.12 10.55 11.41
CA PHE A 174 -3.78 9.87 12.51
C PHE A 174 -2.95 8.69 13.07
N THR A 175 -2.35 7.87 12.22
CA THR A 175 -1.48 6.78 12.68
C THR A 175 -0.24 7.31 13.42
N LEU A 176 0.31 8.44 12.98
CA LEU A 176 1.40 9.15 13.65
C LEU A 176 0.96 9.77 14.99
N HIS A 177 -0.23 10.36 15.03
CA HIS A 177 -0.83 10.86 16.28
C HIS A 177 -0.96 9.74 17.32
N ASN A 178 -1.49 8.58 16.91
CA ASN A 178 -1.61 7.42 17.78
C ASN A 178 -0.25 6.88 18.22
N ARG A 179 0.77 6.95 17.35
CA ARG A 179 2.14 6.57 17.70
C ARG A 179 2.75 7.52 18.74
N ALA A 180 2.56 8.84 18.57
CA ALA A 180 3.00 9.85 19.53
C ALA A 180 2.32 9.63 20.89
N TRP A 181 1.01 9.39 20.88
CA TRP A 181 0.23 9.10 22.09
C TRP A 181 0.73 7.84 22.82
N ARG A 182 0.94 6.73 22.11
CA ARG A 182 1.52 5.50 22.70
C ARG A 182 2.89 5.76 23.33
N LYS A 183 3.75 6.54 22.67
CA LYS A 183 5.08 6.89 23.20
C LYS A 183 4.96 7.77 24.45
N LEU A 184 4.09 8.77 24.43
CA LEU A 184 3.83 9.66 25.56
C LEU A 184 3.40 8.87 26.80
N LEU A 185 2.39 8.00 26.64
CA LEU A 185 1.91 7.12 27.72
C LEU A 185 3.01 6.21 28.29
N HIS A 186 3.93 5.76 27.44
CA HIS A 186 5.04 4.91 27.88
C HIS A 186 6.10 5.71 28.65
N GLN A 187 6.34 6.96 28.29
CA GLN A 187 7.26 7.84 29.01
C GLN A 187 6.68 8.29 30.35
N THR A 188 5.41 8.68 30.40
CA THR A 188 4.75 9.13 31.65
C THR A 188 4.54 8.03 32.67
N ARG A 189 4.56 6.75 32.26
CA ARG A 189 4.53 5.60 33.19
C ARG A 189 5.91 5.25 33.77
N LYS A 190 6.99 5.77 33.18
CA LYS A 190 8.38 5.51 33.60
C LYS A 190 8.95 6.61 34.50
N THR A 191 8.33 7.79 34.48
CA THR A 191 8.54 8.91 35.41
C THR A 191 7.67 8.73 36.63
#